data_AF-A0A1Y3B4G2-F1
#
_entry.id   AF-A0A1Y3B4G2-F1
#
_cell.length_a   1.000
_cell.length_b   1.000
_cell.length_c   1.000
_cell.angle_alpha   90.00
_cell.angle_beta   90.00
_cell.angle_gamma   90.00
#
_symmetry.space_group_name_H-M   'P 1'
#
loop_
_entity.id
_entity.type
_entity.pdbx_description
1 polymer ?
#
loop_
_entity_poly.entity_id
_entity_poly.type
_entity_poly.pdbx_seq_one_letter_code
_entity_poly.pdbx_strand_id
1 'polypeptide(L)'
;MQCVDTCLDYGLSQHPDGAFFLLFLGRKKQLTGKIDQAIEALKRCISVQNEWKQFHNICHWELLWCYAVQCDWINASKCADILRQQCKWSPGAYTYQYATFLYMIMVEQNRPELQSEISQLLKQVPDLRVRFAGKTVPAEKFAIVQSQRYFDHDQQLVLPAIVSVIHYILLTNHNHTITITQQEYMYIWNIFAVIGQSPHLLNPIMERVEKYREMHQAKLTEPDQPLDDYCRCLLLKGMCLRHLQQHSQVTFSIH
;
A
#
# COMPACT_ATOMS: atom_id res chain seq x y z
N MET A 1 8.10 15.57 -17.89
CA MET A 1 6.87 14.76 -18.10
C MET A 1 6.40 14.78 -19.55
N GLN A 2 6.37 15.95 -20.23
CA GLN A 2 5.81 16.09 -21.58
C GLN A 2 6.34 15.10 -22.65
N CYS A 3 7.64 14.80 -22.66
CA CYS A 3 8.23 13.82 -23.60
C CYS A 3 7.76 12.36 -23.33
N VAL A 4 7.60 11.97 -22.06
CA VAL A 4 7.13 10.63 -21.69
C VAL A 4 5.66 10.43 -22.09
N ASP A 5 4.85 11.47 -21.95
CA ASP A 5 3.45 11.46 -22.35
C ASP A 5 3.31 11.29 -23.87
N THR A 6 4.06 12.07 -24.65
CA THR A 6 4.04 11.97 -26.11
C THR A 6 4.47 10.59 -26.61
N CYS A 7 5.52 10.00 -26.01
CA CYS A 7 5.99 8.66 -26.38
C CYS A 7 4.97 7.57 -26.05
N LEU A 8 4.33 7.66 -24.88
CA LEU A 8 3.31 6.69 -24.47
C LEU A 8 2.06 6.78 -25.36
N ASP A 9 1.59 8.00 -25.62
CA ASP A 9 0.40 8.23 -26.44
C ASP A 9 0.65 7.78 -27.90
N TYR A 10 1.84 8.05 -28.44
CA TYR A 10 2.27 7.51 -29.73
C TYR A 10 2.32 5.99 -29.73
N GLY A 11 2.96 5.37 -28.72
CA GLY A 11 3.05 3.92 -28.58
C GLY A 11 1.68 3.23 -28.52
N LEU A 12 0.74 3.79 -27.76
CA LEU A 12 -0.64 3.30 -27.69
C LEU A 12 -1.41 3.48 -29.00
N SER A 13 -1.11 4.52 -29.80
CA SER A 13 -1.73 4.71 -31.12
C SER A 13 -1.31 3.64 -32.13
N GLN A 14 -0.05 3.19 -32.06
CA GLN A 14 0.49 2.15 -32.95
C GLN A 14 0.17 0.75 -32.44
N HIS A 15 0.21 0.57 -31.11
CA HIS A 15 0.07 -0.73 -30.44
C HIS A 15 -0.89 -0.62 -29.24
N PRO A 16 -2.21 -0.57 -29.49
CA PRO A 16 -3.21 -0.34 -28.44
C PRO A 16 -3.30 -1.46 -27.39
N ASP A 17 -2.89 -2.68 -27.74
CA ASP A 17 -2.83 -3.84 -26.84
C ASP A 17 -1.40 -4.21 -26.41
N GLY A 18 -0.44 -3.30 -26.60
CA GLY A 18 0.92 -3.51 -26.11
C GLY A 18 0.95 -3.55 -24.58
N ALA A 19 1.26 -4.72 -23.99
CA ALA A 19 1.23 -4.93 -22.55
C ALA A 19 2.05 -3.90 -21.75
N PHE A 20 3.26 -3.58 -22.20
CA PHE A 20 4.08 -2.54 -21.55
C PHE A 20 3.43 -1.14 -21.64
N PHE A 21 2.85 -0.78 -22.79
CA PHE A 21 2.16 0.51 -22.93
C PHE A 21 0.93 0.59 -22.02
N LEU A 22 0.17 -0.50 -21.87
CA LEU A 22 -0.96 -0.55 -20.94
C LEU A 22 -0.52 -0.48 -19.48
N LEU A 23 0.58 -1.15 -19.11
CA LEU A 23 1.18 -1.02 -17.78
C LEU A 23 1.60 0.43 -17.49
N PHE A 24 2.30 1.07 -18.44
CA PHE A 24 2.72 2.46 -18.29
C PHE A 24 1.54 3.44 -18.30
N LEU A 25 0.46 3.15 -19.03
CA LEU A 25 -0.78 3.89 -18.95
C LEU A 25 -1.40 3.79 -17.55
N GLY A 26 -1.51 2.58 -17.00
CA GLY A 26 -1.97 2.37 -15.62
C GLY A 26 -1.14 3.18 -14.63
N ARG A 27 0.20 3.11 -14.73
CA ARG A 27 1.15 3.88 -13.92
C ARG A 27 0.95 5.39 -14.05
N LYS A 28 0.81 5.93 -15.27
CA LYS A 28 0.53 7.37 -15.51
C LYS A 28 -0.77 7.80 -14.83
N LYS A 29 -1.81 6.96 -14.91
CA LYS A 29 -3.11 7.24 -14.28
C LYS A 29 -3.03 7.19 -12.75
N GLN A 30 -2.30 6.23 -12.16
CA GLN A 30 -2.02 6.22 -10.72
C GLN A 30 -1.33 7.51 -10.29
N LEU A 31 -0.24 7.89 -10.97
CA LEU A 31 0.55 9.08 -10.62
C LEU A 31 -0.22 10.41 -10.76
N THR A 32 -1.32 10.41 -11.51
CA THR A 32 -2.20 11.58 -11.69
C THR A 32 -3.49 11.50 -10.87
N GLY A 33 -3.61 10.53 -9.96
CA GLY A 33 -4.77 10.35 -9.09
C GLY A 33 -6.01 9.76 -9.79
N LYS A 34 -5.93 9.38 -11.06
CA LYS A 34 -7.03 8.78 -11.83
C LYS A 34 -7.10 7.27 -11.60
N ILE A 35 -7.38 6.87 -10.35
CA ILE A 35 -7.23 5.49 -9.90
C ILE A 35 -8.16 4.51 -10.64
N ASP A 36 -9.41 4.87 -10.90
CA ASP A 36 -10.35 3.98 -11.63
C ASP A 36 -9.86 3.67 -13.05
N GLN A 37 -9.39 4.70 -13.77
CA GLN A 37 -8.80 4.53 -15.11
C GLN A 37 -7.50 3.71 -15.06
N ALA A 38 -6.74 3.81 -13.97
CA ALA A 38 -5.58 2.96 -13.78
C ALA A 38 -5.96 1.48 -13.62
N ILE A 39 -7.00 1.20 -12.83
CA ILE A 39 -7.52 -0.15 -12.63
C ILE A 39 -7.98 -0.76 -13.96
N GLU A 40 -8.73 -0.01 -14.77
CA GLU A 40 -9.16 -0.45 -16.10
C GLU A 40 -7.96 -0.79 -17.01
N ALA A 41 -6.97 0.11 -17.08
CA ALA A 41 -5.77 -0.11 -17.88
C ALA A 41 -4.98 -1.34 -17.43
N LEU A 42 -4.82 -1.54 -16.11
CA LEU A 42 -4.10 -2.69 -15.54
C LEU A 42 -4.86 -4.01 -15.73
N LYS A 43 -6.20 -4.01 -15.63
CA LYS A 43 -7.02 -5.18 -15.96
C LYS A 43 -6.92 -5.55 -17.43
N ARG A 44 -6.97 -4.56 -18.32
CA ARG A 44 -6.74 -4.78 -19.76
C ARG A 44 -5.34 -5.31 -20.01
N CYS A 45 -4.34 -4.79 -19.32
CA CYS A 45 -2.95 -5.25 -19.38
C CYS A 45 -2.82 -6.74 -19.05
N ILE A 46 -3.55 -7.22 -18.04
CA ILE A 46 -3.62 -8.64 -17.68
C ILE A 46 -4.33 -9.46 -18.78
N SER A 47 -5.40 -8.95 -19.39
CA SER A 47 -6.17 -9.69 -20.39
C SER A 47 -5.48 -9.84 -21.75
N VAL A 48 -4.61 -8.90 -22.14
CA VAL A 48 -3.98 -8.91 -23.47
C VAL A 48 -2.79 -9.87 -23.60
N GLN A 49 -2.26 -10.38 -22.49
CA GLN A 49 -1.12 -11.29 -22.48
C GLN A 49 -1.37 -12.45 -21.53
N ASN A 50 -1.05 -13.67 -21.93
CA ASN A 50 -1.29 -14.90 -21.16
C ASN A 50 -0.03 -15.74 -20.93
N GLU A 51 1.11 -15.32 -21.47
CA GLU A 51 2.35 -16.10 -21.46
C GLU A 51 3.24 -15.76 -20.26
N TRP A 52 3.29 -14.48 -19.86
CA TRP A 52 4.27 -14.00 -18.90
C TRP A 52 3.65 -13.79 -17.50
N LYS A 53 3.67 -14.86 -16.70
CA LYS A 53 3.11 -14.87 -15.33
C LYS A 53 3.73 -13.81 -14.41
N GLN A 54 5.03 -13.55 -14.54
CA GLN A 54 5.71 -12.53 -13.74
C GLN A 54 5.18 -11.13 -14.06
N PHE A 55 4.75 -10.90 -15.31
CA PHE A 55 4.15 -9.63 -15.69
C PHE A 55 2.74 -9.46 -15.10
N HIS A 56 1.95 -10.54 -15.03
CA HIS A 56 0.69 -10.51 -14.25
C HIS A 56 0.93 -10.16 -12.79
N ASN A 57 1.99 -10.70 -12.16
CA ASN A 57 2.34 -10.32 -10.79
C ASN A 57 2.63 -8.82 -10.66
N ILE A 58 3.32 -8.20 -11.63
CA ILE A 58 3.52 -6.74 -11.65
C ILE A 58 2.16 -6.03 -11.71
N CYS A 59 1.26 -6.42 -12.62
CA CYS A 59 -0.06 -5.81 -12.71
C CYS A 59 -0.90 -6.00 -11.44
N HIS A 60 -0.87 -7.18 -10.81
CA HIS A 60 -1.56 -7.45 -9.55
C HIS A 60 -0.99 -6.62 -8.40
N TRP A 61 0.32 -6.41 -8.37
CA TRP A 61 0.97 -5.51 -7.42
C TRP A 61 0.48 -4.07 -7.58
N GLU A 62 0.39 -3.58 -8.81
CA GLU A 62 -0.15 -2.23 -9.08
C GLU A 62 -1.64 -2.11 -8.71
N LEU A 63 -2.45 -3.10 -9.06
CA LEU A 63 -3.88 -3.15 -8.74
C LEU A 63 -4.11 -3.16 -7.23
N LEU A 64 -3.31 -3.92 -6.48
CA LEU A 64 -3.37 -3.98 -5.02
C LEU A 64 -3.30 -2.58 -4.42
N TRP A 65 -2.36 -1.75 -4.88
CA TRP A 65 -2.22 -0.38 -4.37
C TRP A 65 -3.36 0.54 -4.82
N CYS A 66 -3.86 0.41 -6.06
CA CYS A 66 -5.05 1.14 -6.50
C CYS A 66 -6.25 0.87 -5.60
N TYR A 67 -6.51 -0.39 -5.29
CA TYR A 67 -7.60 -0.76 -4.38
C TYR A 67 -7.35 -0.31 -2.95
N ALA A 68 -6.10 -0.43 -2.46
CA ALA A 68 -5.74 -0.01 -1.11
C ALA A 68 -5.94 1.51 -0.89
N VAL A 69 -5.58 2.36 -1.87
CA VAL A 69 -5.79 3.82 -1.75
C VAL A 69 -7.26 4.22 -1.83
N GLN A 70 -8.09 3.42 -2.49
CA GLN A 70 -9.55 3.55 -2.48
C GLN A 70 -10.20 2.93 -1.24
N CYS A 71 -9.42 2.30 -0.35
CA CYS A 71 -9.90 1.50 0.78
C CYS A 71 -10.83 0.34 0.37
N ASP A 72 -10.71 -0.16 -0.86
CA ASP A 72 -11.38 -1.38 -1.32
C ASP A 72 -10.59 -2.61 -0.88
N TRP A 73 -10.73 -2.93 0.41
CA TRP A 73 -9.97 -4.01 1.05
C TRP A 73 -10.26 -5.39 0.47
N ILE A 74 -11.46 -5.62 -0.08
CA ILE A 74 -11.86 -6.89 -0.67
C ILE A 74 -11.07 -7.14 -1.96
N ASN A 75 -11.02 -6.16 -2.87
CA ASN A 75 -10.28 -6.34 -4.11
C ASN A 75 -8.76 -6.25 -3.89
N ALA A 76 -8.30 -5.46 -2.91
CA ALA A 76 -6.91 -5.45 -2.48
C ALA A 76 -6.47 -6.82 -1.92
N SER A 77 -7.30 -7.47 -1.09
CA SER A 77 -6.99 -8.78 -0.53
C SER A 77 -6.93 -9.87 -1.60
N LYS A 78 -7.82 -9.86 -2.60
CA LYS A 78 -7.75 -10.78 -3.75
C LYS A 78 -6.42 -10.64 -4.51
N CYS A 79 -5.97 -9.42 -4.78
CA CYS A 79 -4.69 -9.19 -5.45
C CYS A 79 -3.51 -9.66 -4.57
N ALA A 80 -3.56 -9.38 -3.27
CA ALA A 80 -2.54 -9.83 -2.33
C ALA A 80 -2.47 -11.36 -2.23
N ASP A 81 -3.61 -12.04 -2.25
CA ASP A 81 -3.68 -13.50 -2.22
C ASP A 81 -3.11 -14.15 -3.48
N ILE A 82 -3.41 -13.59 -4.67
CA ILE A 82 -2.79 -14.01 -5.93
C ILE A 82 -1.26 -13.89 -5.84
N LEU A 83 -0.77 -12.74 -5.38
CA LEU A 83 0.67 -12.50 -5.22
C LEU A 83 1.31 -13.44 -4.20
N ARG A 84 0.63 -13.66 -3.06
CA ARG A 84 1.08 -14.60 -2.02
C ARG A 84 1.25 -16.01 -2.55
N GLN A 85 0.33 -16.46 -3.42
CA GLN A 85 0.37 -17.81 -3.98
C GLN A 85 1.34 -17.96 -5.16
N GLN A 86 1.51 -16.90 -5.97
CA GLN A 86 2.22 -16.99 -7.26
C GLN A 86 3.60 -16.33 -7.27
N CYS A 87 3.86 -15.36 -6.37
CA CYS A 87 5.08 -14.57 -6.35
C CYS A 87 6.05 -15.03 -5.26
N LYS A 88 7.20 -15.60 -5.68
CA LYS A 88 8.23 -16.13 -4.76
C LYS A 88 9.26 -15.09 -4.28
N TRP A 89 9.13 -13.83 -4.70
CA TRP A 89 10.12 -12.80 -4.41
C TRP A 89 10.11 -12.34 -2.95
N SER A 90 8.94 -12.35 -2.31
CA SER A 90 8.76 -11.87 -0.93
C SER A 90 7.52 -12.50 -0.26
N PRO A 91 7.49 -13.84 -0.10
CA PRO A 91 6.32 -14.57 0.37
C PRO A 91 5.87 -14.13 1.78
N GLY A 92 6.80 -13.79 2.68
CA GLY A 92 6.47 -13.26 4.00
C GLY A 92 5.76 -11.91 3.94
N ALA A 93 6.21 -11.01 3.07
CA ALA A 93 5.57 -9.70 2.90
C ALA A 93 4.19 -9.80 2.27
N TYR A 94 4.00 -10.63 1.23
CA TYR A 94 2.67 -10.81 0.62
C TYR A 94 1.68 -11.49 1.57
N THR A 95 2.14 -12.43 2.38
CA THR A 95 1.31 -13.09 3.41
C THR A 95 0.86 -12.08 4.46
N TYR A 96 1.78 -11.25 4.95
CA TYR A 96 1.46 -10.17 5.87
C TYR A 96 0.50 -9.13 5.26
N GLN A 97 0.70 -8.76 3.99
CA GLN A 97 -0.16 -7.80 3.29
C GLN A 97 -1.59 -8.34 3.11
N TYR A 98 -1.73 -9.63 2.78
CA TYR A 98 -3.02 -10.30 2.70
C TYR A 98 -3.73 -10.32 4.06
N ALA A 99 -3.04 -10.75 5.12
CA ALA A 99 -3.57 -10.76 6.49
C ALA A 99 -3.99 -9.35 6.95
N THR A 100 -3.22 -8.33 6.59
CA THR A 100 -3.52 -6.93 6.85
C THR A 100 -4.83 -6.49 6.20
N PHE A 101 -5.06 -6.83 4.93
CA PHE A 101 -6.32 -6.48 4.27
C PHE A 101 -7.51 -7.25 4.84
N LEU A 102 -7.33 -8.53 5.19
CA LEU A 102 -8.35 -9.30 5.92
C LEU A 102 -8.68 -8.66 7.27
N TYR A 103 -7.68 -8.17 8.00
CA TYR A 103 -7.91 -7.44 9.25
C TYR A 103 -8.71 -6.15 9.04
N MET A 104 -8.42 -5.39 7.99
CA MET A 104 -9.22 -4.21 7.66
C MET A 104 -10.67 -4.58 7.32
N ILE A 105 -10.90 -5.67 6.58
CA ILE A 105 -12.25 -6.20 6.31
C ILE A 105 -12.94 -6.59 7.62
N MET A 106 -12.25 -7.32 8.49
CA MET A 106 -12.76 -7.77 9.78
C MET A 106 -13.25 -6.59 10.64
N VAL A 107 -12.43 -5.55 10.77
CA VAL A 107 -12.73 -4.39 11.62
C VAL A 107 -13.81 -3.50 10.99
N GLU A 108 -13.77 -3.25 9.68
CA GLU A 108 -14.72 -2.33 9.03
C GLU A 108 -16.08 -2.97 8.74
N GLN A 109 -16.13 -4.27 8.46
CA GLN A 109 -17.36 -5.01 8.17
C GLN A 109 -17.87 -5.84 9.36
N ASN A 110 -17.21 -5.75 10.52
CA ASN A 110 -17.55 -6.49 11.73
C ASN A 110 -17.64 -8.01 11.50
N ARG A 111 -16.57 -8.59 10.94
CA ARG A 111 -16.46 -10.01 10.56
C ARG A 111 -15.48 -10.77 11.47
N PRO A 112 -15.81 -11.02 12.74
CA PRO A 112 -14.90 -11.63 13.72
C PRO A 112 -14.45 -13.05 13.33
N GLU A 113 -15.15 -13.72 12.42
CA GLU A 113 -14.77 -15.04 11.90
C GLU A 113 -13.38 -15.04 11.24
N LEU A 114 -12.94 -13.90 10.68
CA LEU A 114 -11.65 -13.76 9.99
C LEU A 114 -10.46 -13.74 10.96
N GLN A 115 -10.68 -13.50 12.26
CA GLN A 115 -9.60 -13.38 13.26
C GLN A 115 -8.70 -14.63 13.31
N SER A 116 -9.31 -15.81 13.21
CA SER A 116 -8.60 -17.09 13.26
C SER A 116 -7.66 -17.26 12.07
N GLU A 117 -8.14 -16.93 10.87
CA GLU A 117 -7.36 -16.97 9.63
C GLU A 117 -6.23 -15.93 9.65
N ILE A 118 -6.52 -14.69 10.05
CA ILE A 118 -5.52 -13.62 10.19
C ILE A 118 -4.40 -14.05 11.14
N SER A 119 -4.75 -14.60 12.30
CA SER A 119 -3.78 -15.10 13.27
C SER A 119 -2.92 -16.23 12.70
N GLN A 120 -3.51 -17.17 11.95
CA GLN A 120 -2.75 -18.24 11.31
C GLN A 120 -1.78 -17.71 10.25
N LEU A 121 -2.23 -16.77 9.41
CA LEU A 121 -1.39 -16.14 8.39
C LEU A 121 -0.21 -15.38 9.01
N LEU A 122 -0.46 -14.54 10.02
CA LEU A 122 0.58 -13.75 10.69
C LEU A 122 1.58 -14.64 11.44
N LYS A 123 1.12 -15.77 12.01
CA LYS A 123 2.02 -16.74 12.64
C LYS A 123 3.00 -17.38 11.66
N GLN A 124 2.63 -17.54 10.39
CA GLN A 124 3.47 -18.14 9.36
C GLN A 124 4.51 -17.17 8.78
N VAL A 125 4.29 -15.85 8.87
CA VAL A 125 5.16 -14.83 8.25
C VAL A 125 6.66 -15.00 8.60
N PRO A 126 7.07 -15.26 9.85
CA PRO A 126 8.47 -15.48 10.20
C PRO A 126 9.13 -16.67 9.49
N ASP A 127 8.35 -17.72 9.21
CA ASP A 127 8.85 -18.95 8.59
C ASP A 127 9.01 -18.81 7.08
N LEU A 128 8.29 -17.87 6.47
CA LEU A 128 8.36 -17.56 5.04
C LEU A 128 9.55 -16.68 4.66
N ARG A 129 10.40 -16.31 5.63
CA ARG A 129 11.50 -15.35 5.42
C ARG A 129 12.43 -15.74 4.27
N VAL A 130 12.62 -14.82 3.32
CA VAL A 130 13.66 -14.96 2.29
C VAL A 130 14.89 -14.12 2.65
N ARG A 131 16.08 -14.69 2.43
CA ARG A 131 17.36 -14.00 2.57
C ARG A 131 18.04 -13.87 1.22
N PHE A 132 18.46 -12.67 0.88
CA PHE A 132 19.32 -12.40 -0.28
C PHE A 132 20.70 -11.99 0.23
N ALA A 133 21.74 -12.67 -0.26
CA ALA A 133 23.13 -12.49 0.21
C ALA A 133 23.25 -12.55 1.75
N GLY A 134 22.54 -13.50 2.37
CA GLY A 134 22.53 -13.70 3.83
C GLY A 134 21.72 -12.68 4.64
N LYS A 135 21.19 -11.62 4.02
CA LYS A 135 20.38 -10.58 4.66
C LYS A 135 18.90 -10.76 4.36
N THR A 136 18.05 -10.55 5.36
CA THR A 136 16.60 -10.48 5.16
C THR A 136 16.24 -9.19 4.43
N VAL A 137 15.37 -9.27 3.43
CA VAL A 137 14.87 -8.09 2.70
C VAL A 137 14.16 -7.15 3.67
N PRO A 138 14.30 -5.81 3.54
CA PRO A 138 13.65 -4.86 4.45
C PRO A 138 12.14 -5.06 4.59
N ALA A 139 11.43 -5.33 3.48
CA ALA A 139 9.99 -5.57 3.49
C ALA A 139 9.60 -6.80 4.32
N GLU A 140 10.35 -7.90 4.19
CA GLU A 140 10.14 -9.12 4.98
C GLU A 140 10.47 -8.90 6.45
N LYS A 141 11.57 -8.20 6.76
CA LYS A 141 11.92 -7.85 8.13
C LYS A 141 10.80 -7.04 8.80
N PHE A 142 10.23 -6.08 8.09
CA PHE A 142 9.09 -5.30 8.58
C PHE A 142 7.87 -6.18 8.85
N ALA A 143 7.48 -7.01 7.87
CA ALA A 143 6.35 -7.92 7.99
C ALA A 143 6.48 -8.84 9.22
N ILE A 144 7.68 -9.37 9.48
CA ILE A 144 7.96 -10.21 10.65
C ILE A 144 7.76 -9.43 11.96
N VAL A 145 8.34 -8.23 12.06
CA VAL A 145 8.22 -7.40 13.28
C VAL A 145 6.77 -7.02 13.54
N GLN A 146 6.01 -6.65 12.50
CA GLN A 146 4.59 -6.32 12.69
C GLN A 146 3.74 -7.54 13.03
N SER A 147 4.04 -8.70 12.44
CA SER A 147 3.35 -9.95 12.76
C SER A 147 3.57 -10.37 14.21
N GLN A 148 4.77 -10.14 14.76
CA GLN A 148 5.05 -10.37 16.19
C GLN A 148 4.29 -9.39 17.07
N ARG A 149 4.36 -8.09 16.75
CA ARG A 149 3.64 -7.04 17.48
C ARG A 149 2.15 -7.30 17.56
N TYR A 150 1.53 -7.88 16.53
CA TYR A 150 0.14 -8.30 16.58
C TYR A 150 -0.15 -9.22 17.76
N PHE A 151 0.67 -10.24 17.99
CA PHE A 151 0.48 -11.16 19.12
C PHE A 151 0.84 -10.53 20.47
N ASP A 152 1.76 -9.58 20.48
CA ASP A 152 2.13 -8.84 21.70
C ASP A 152 1.04 -7.85 22.15
N HIS A 153 0.19 -7.37 21.22
CA HIS A 153 -0.87 -6.38 21.49
C HIS A 153 -2.27 -7.00 21.36
N ASP A 154 -2.51 -8.14 22.02
CA ASP A 154 -3.81 -8.82 22.08
C ASP A 154 -4.47 -9.04 20.71
N GLN A 155 -3.68 -9.38 19.70
CA GLN A 155 -4.14 -9.61 18.33
C GLN A 155 -4.84 -8.40 17.71
N GLN A 156 -4.34 -7.20 18.02
CA GLN A 156 -4.73 -5.95 17.38
C GLN A 156 -3.60 -5.45 16.48
N LEU A 157 -3.92 -5.20 15.21
CA LEU A 157 -3.03 -4.49 14.31
C LEU A 157 -3.32 -3.00 14.37
N VAL A 158 -2.28 -2.20 14.63
CA VAL A 158 -2.36 -0.74 14.56
C VAL A 158 -2.02 -0.28 13.15
N LEU A 159 -3.00 0.34 12.48
CA LEU A 159 -2.87 0.92 11.14
C LEU A 159 -2.19 0.00 10.10
N PRO A 160 -2.58 -1.27 9.97
CA PRO A 160 -1.76 -2.25 9.27
C PRO A 160 -1.57 -1.96 7.77
N ALA A 161 -2.55 -1.33 7.09
CA ALA A 161 -2.43 -1.00 5.67
C ALA A 161 -1.63 0.29 5.42
N ILE A 162 -1.90 1.35 6.19
CA ILE A 162 -1.34 2.70 5.96
C ILE A 162 0.08 2.82 6.52
N VAL A 163 0.40 2.14 7.62
CA VAL A 163 1.77 2.14 8.17
C VAL A 163 2.69 1.21 7.40
N SER A 164 2.19 0.17 6.73
CA SER A 164 3.02 -0.61 5.80
C SER A 164 3.55 0.26 4.66
N VAL A 165 2.72 1.18 4.18
CA VAL A 165 3.11 2.25 3.26
C VAL A 165 4.14 3.17 3.95
N ILE A 166 3.82 3.81 5.07
CA ILE A 166 4.74 4.79 5.71
C ILE A 166 6.05 4.21 6.25
N HIS A 167 6.06 2.99 6.79
CA HIS A 167 7.28 2.41 7.33
C HIS A 167 8.23 1.95 6.23
N TYR A 168 7.70 1.49 5.10
CA TYR A 168 8.49 1.22 3.90
C TYR A 168 9.12 2.51 3.34
N ILE A 169 8.42 3.65 3.43
CA ILE A 169 8.98 5.00 3.15
C ILE A 169 10.18 5.29 4.07
N LEU A 170 10.04 5.06 5.38
CA LEU A 170 11.08 5.44 6.37
C LEU A 170 12.29 4.50 6.39
N LEU A 171 12.12 3.19 6.18
CA LEU A 171 13.23 2.22 6.20
C LEU A 171 14.19 2.36 5.00
N THR A 172 13.76 3.01 3.92
CA THR A 172 14.60 3.24 2.74
C THR A 172 15.63 4.36 2.93
N ASN A 173 15.51 5.18 3.98
CA ASN A 173 16.36 6.35 4.21
C ASN A 173 17.62 6.08 5.07
N HIS A 174 17.77 4.91 5.69
CA HIS A 174 18.82 4.68 6.69
C HIS A 174 19.99 3.79 6.28
N ASN A 175 20.04 3.22 5.07
CA ASN A 175 21.20 2.43 4.61
C ASN A 175 21.65 2.82 3.21
N HIS A 176 22.76 3.57 3.13
CA HIS A 176 23.32 4.17 1.92
C HIS A 176 24.01 3.17 0.95
N THR A 177 23.66 1.88 0.96
CA THR A 177 24.42 0.86 0.21
C THR A 177 23.54 -0.27 -0.35
N ILE A 178 22.49 0.07 -1.12
CA ILE A 178 21.89 -0.84 -2.10
C ILE A 178 21.38 0.00 -3.29
N THR A 179 22.18 0.13 -4.34
CA THR A 179 21.95 1.01 -5.50
C THR A 179 21.26 0.31 -6.68
N ILE A 180 20.46 -0.75 -6.46
CA ILE A 180 19.81 -1.48 -7.59
C ILE A 180 18.27 -1.59 -7.45
N THR A 181 17.68 -1.29 -6.30
CA THR A 181 16.21 -1.34 -6.13
C THR A 181 15.61 0.00 -5.72
N GLN A 182 16.17 1.15 -6.11
CA GLN A 182 15.59 2.44 -5.71
C GLN A 182 14.36 2.85 -6.53
N GLN A 183 14.17 2.33 -7.75
CA GLN A 183 13.01 2.71 -8.56
C GLN A 183 11.69 2.19 -7.99
N GLU A 184 11.61 0.95 -7.52
CA GLU A 184 10.38 0.38 -6.93
C GLU A 184 10.03 0.98 -5.54
N TYR A 185 10.94 1.74 -4.94
CA TYR A 185 10.83 2.22 -3.57
C TYR A 185 10.64 3.76 -3.48
N MET A 186 10.91 4.50 -4.57
CA MET A 186 10.47 5.89 -4.76
C MET A 186 8.94 6.03 -4.80
N TYR A 187 8.19 4.95 -5.06
CA TYR A 187 6.74 4.97 -5.23
C TYR A 187 5.96 5.32 -3.97
N ILE A 188 6.44 4.91 -2.79
CA ILE A 188 5.63 5.07 -1.58
C ILE A 188 5.67 6.52 -1.07
N TRP A 189 6.75 7.25 -1.36
CA TRP A 189 6.81 8.71 -1.20
C TRP A 189 5.79 9.45 -2.08
N ASN A 190 5.44 8.88 -3.23
CA ASN A 190 4.52 9.51 -4.17
C ASN A 190 3.04 9.20 -3.89
N ILE A 191 2.73 8.17 -3.10
CA ILE A 191 1.34 7.82 -2.76
C ILE A 191 0.66 8.98 -2.01
N PHE A 192 1.33 9.62 -1.04
CA PHE A 192 0.78 10.80 -0.38
C PHE A 192 0.71 12.02 -1.29
N ALA A 193 1.63 12.18 -2.25
CA ALA A 193 1.54 13.24 -3.24
C ALA A 193 0.37 13.02 -4.23
N VAL A 194 0.06 11.76 -4.56
CA VAL A 194 -1.05 11.35 -5.44
C VAL A 194 -2.40 11.47 -4.74
N ILE A 195 -2.55 10.83 -3.57
CA ILE A 195 -3.75 10.92 -2.73
C ILE A 195 -3.95 12.38 -2.30
N GLY A 196 -2.85 13.06 -1.99
CA GLY A 196 -2.81 14.47 -1.64
C GLY A 196 -3.30 15.41 -2.72
N GLN A 197 -3.46 14.99 -3.98
CA GLN A 197 -4.08 15.76 -5.06
C GLN A 197 -5.60 15.49 -5.19
N SER A 198 -6.12 14.49 -4.49
CA SER A 198 -7.48 13.96 -4.67
C SER A 198 -8.21 13.84 -3.34
N PRO A 199 -9.01 14.86 -2.93
CA PRO A 199 -9.72 14.86 -1.65
C PRO A 199 -10.60 13.63 -1.42
N HIS A 200 -11.20 13.08 -2.48
CA HIS A 200 -12.04 11.88 -2.42
C HIS A 200 -11.28 10.62 -1.97
N LEU A 201 -9.97 10.52 -2.21
CA LEU A 201 -9.13 9.42 -1.72
C LEU A 201 -8.58 9.73 -0.33
N LEU A 202 -8.31 11.01 -0.05
CA LEU A 202 -7.68 11.44 1.20
C LEU A 202 -8.65 11.44 2.40
N ASN A 203 -9.90 11.87 2.19
CA ASN A 203 -10.88 11.97 3.27
C ASN A 203 -11.18 10.61 3.95
N PRO A 204 -11.43 9.52 3.20
CA PRO A 204 -11.64 8.21 3.83
C PRO A 204 -10.42 7.71 4.61
N ILE A 205 -9.21 8.08 4.19
CA ILE A 205 -7.98 7.74 4.91
C ILE A 205 -7.86 8.57 6.19
N MET A 206 -8.19 9.86 6.13
CA MET A 206 -8.20 10.75 7.30
C MET A 206 -9.17 10.26 8.37
N GLU A 207 -10.41 9.93 7.99
CA GLU A 207 -11.44 9.42 8.92
C GLU A 207 -10.95 8.17 9.68
N ARG A 208 -10.27 7.26 8.97
CA ARG A 208 -9.67 6.07 9.59
C ARG A 208 -8.55 6.46 10.55
N VAL A 209 -7.63 7.32 10.13
CA VAL A 209 -6.52 7.78 10.98
C VAL A 209 -7.07 8.45 12.25
N GLU A 210 -8.13 9.25 12.16
CA GLU A 210 -8.77 9.87 13.32
C GLU A 210 -9.42 8.85 14.25
N LYS A 211 -10.16 7.88 13.70
CA LYS A 211 -10.74 6.78 14.47
C LYS A 211 -9.67 6.00 15.25
N TYR A 212 -8.58 5.60 14.59
CA TYR A 212 -7.47 4.90 15.25
C TYR A 212 -6.77 5.79 16.29
N ARG A 213 -6.61 7.08 16.00
CA ARG A 213 -6.05 8.05 16.95
C ARG A 213 -6.88 8.12 18.22
N GLU A 214 -8.21 8.24 18.11
CA GLU A 214 -9.12 8.33 19.26
C GLU A 214 -9.10 7.06 20.10
N MET A 215 -9.08 5.89 19.45
CA MET A 215 -8.94 4.59 20.13
C MET A 215 -7.65 4.52 20.95
N HIS A 216 -6.53 4.99 20.42
CA HIS A 216 -5.26 5.01 21.15
C HIS A 216 -5.17 6.13 22.18
N GLN A 217 -5.78 7.28 21.93
CA GLN A 217 -5.85 8.38 22.89
C GLN A 217 -6.58 7.95 24.16
N ALA A 218 -7.65 7.17 24.03
CA ALA A 218 -8.39 6.64 25.18
C ALA A 218 -7.54 5.69 26.05
N LYS A 219 -6.56 4.99 25.46
CA LYS A 219 -5.64 4.10 26.18
C LYS A 219 -4.54 4.86 26.95
N LEU A 220 -4.27 6.13 26.61
CA LEU A 220 -3.24 6.94 27.27
C LEU A 220 -3.54 7.31 28.73
N THR A 221 -4.76 7.03 29.20
CA THR A 221 -5.14 7.21 30.61
C THR A 221 -4.57 6.11 31.51
N GLU A 222 -4.07 5.01 30.93
CA GLU A 222 -3.40 3.93 31.67
C GLU A 222 -1.90 4.25 31.87
N PRO A 223 -1.33 3.98 33.06
CA PRO A 223 0.11 4.13 33.29
C PRO A 223 0.91 3.19 32.37
N ASP A 224 2.07 3.66 31.89
CA ASP A 224 3.06 2.90 31.09
C ASP A 224 2.63 2.44 29.68
N GLN A 225 1.53 2.96 29.11
CA GLN A 225 1.16 2.66 27.72
C GLN A 225 2.15 3.25 26.71
N PRO A 226 2.63 2.46 25.71
CA PRO A 226 3.54 2.94 24.69
C PRO A 226 2.90 4.01 23.80
N LEU A 227 3.53 5.19 23.76
CA LEU A 227 3.07 6.35 22.97
C LEU A 227 3.29 6.20 21.46
N ASP A 228 4.08 5.21 21.03
CA ASP A 228 4.51 5.01 19.65
C ASP A 228 3.35 5.01 18.65
N ASP A 229 2.28 4.29 18.96
CA ASP A 229 1.13 4.11 18.07
C ASP A 229 0.28 5.37 17.95
N TYR A 230 0.09 6.08 19.08
CA TYR A 230 -0.58 7.38 19.07
C TYR A 230 0.23 8.42 18.28
N CYS A 231 1.56 8.46 18.47
CA CYS A 231 2.46 9.34 17.72
C CYS A 231 2.44 9.05 16.21
N ARG A 232 2.35 7.79 15.81
CA ARG A 232 2.19 7.40 14.40
C ARG A 232 0.88 7.91 13.81
N CYS A 233 -0.23 7.78 14.54
CA CYS A 233 -1.51 8.35 14.13
C CYS A 233 -1.44 9.88 13.97
N LEU A 234 -0.77 10.58 14.88
CA LEU A 234 -0.58 12.03 14.80
C LEU A 234 0.27 12.45 13.60
N LEU A 235 1.38 11.74 13.34
CA LEU A 235 2.21 11.98 12.16
C LEU A 235 1.41 11.82 10.87
N LEU A 236 0.64 10.73 10.79
CA LEU A 236 -0.24 10.42 9.67
C LEU A 236 -1.28 11.50 9.42
N LYS A 237 -1.95 11.93 10.48
CA LYS A 237 -2.92 13.03 10.43
C LYS A 237 -2.25 14.32 9.94
N GLY A 238 -1.06 14.65 10.46
CA GLY A 238 -0.29 15.81 10.03
C GLY A 238 0.06 15.77 8.53
N MET A 239 0.48 14.61 8.02
CA MET A 239 0.74 14.42 6.59
C MET A 239 -0.51 14.63 5.74
N CYS A 240 -1.65 14.05 6.15
CA CYS A 240 -2.91 14.21 5.42
C CYS A 240 -3.40 15.67 5.45
N LEU A 241 -3.31 16.34 6.60
CA LEU A 241 -3.71 17.75 6.75
C LEU A 241 -2.85 18.69 5.89
N ARG A 242 -1.53 18.43 5.81
CA ARG A 242 -0.63 19.23 4.96
C ARG A 242 -1.09 19.25 3.51
N HIS A 243 -1.54 18.10 2.99
CA HIS A 243 -2.03 18.02 1.61
C HIS A 243 -3.44 18.61 1.45
N LEU A 244 -4.34 18.45 2.43
CA LEU A 244 -5.65 19.11 2.42
C LEU A 244 -5.55 20.64 2.46
N GLN A 245 -4.63 21.19 3.25
CA GLN A 245 -4.41 22.64 3.33
C GLN A 245 -3.87 23.22 2.02
N GLN A 246 -3.02 22.48 1.31
CA GLN A 246 -2.57 22.87 -0.03
C GLN A 246 -3.75 23.03 -1.00
N HIS A 247 -4.78 22.17 -0.92
CA HIS A 247 -6.01 22.35 -1.72
C HIS A 247 -6.80 23.59 -1.31
N SER A 248 -6.96 23.85 -0.01
CA SER A 248 -7.71 25.02 0.44
C SER A 248 -7.09 26.32 -0.07
N GLN A 249 -5.77 26.44 -0.11
CA GLN A 249 -5.06 27.61 -0.64
C GLN A 249 -5.18 27.76 -2.17
N VAL A 250 -5.23 26.64 -2.91
CA VAL A 250 -5.40 26.65 -4.38
C VAL A 250 -6.82 27.10 -4.77
N THR A 251 -7.85 26.70 -4.02
CA THR A 251 -9.25 27.10 -4.30
C THR A 251 -9.50 28.60 -4.07
N PHE A 252 -8.78 29.24 -3.15
CA PHE A 252 -8.86 30.70 -2.93
C PHE A 252 -8.06 31.53 -3.95
N SER A 253 -7.30 30.90 -4.85
CA SER A 253 -6.43 31.57 -5.83
C SER A 253 -6.99 31.59 -7.25
N ILE A 254 -8.28 31.26 -7.45
CA ILE A 254 -8.95 31.33 -8.75
C ILE A 254 -9.96 32.48 -8.68
N HIS A 255 -9.50 33.66 -9.09
CA HIS A 255 -10.35 34.81 -9.42
C HIS A 255 -10.88 34.69 -10.86
#